data_AF-A0A410MBA8-F1
#
_entry.id   AF-A0A410MBA8-F1
#
_cell.length_a   1.000
_cell.length_b   1.000
_cell.length_c   1.000
_cell.angle_alpha   90.00
_cell.angle_beta   90.00
_cell.angle_gamma   90.00
#
_symmetry.space_group_name_H-M   'P 1'
#
loop_
_entity.id
_entity.type
_entity.pdbx_description
1 polymer ?
#
loop_
_entity_poly.entity_id
_entity_poly.type
_entity_poly.pdbx_seq_one_letter_code
_entity_poly.pdbx_strand_id
1 'polypeptide(L)'
;MSQYIGRIDPEDVRFLMDLSEFKEFVTDMLGGARGLVNVEIDYEIIEEQAGDTLIRPMVLLNEISRFTEEDRHTLLSSGFSIDREPYKNGDYAMEQIFGTYYTILEATEDEDGAFFTIELPYHHFIIERNKD
;
A
#
# COMPACT_ATOMS: atom_id res chain seq x y z
N MET A 1 -17.20 -18.53 40.42
CA MET A 1 -18.00 -17.91 39.35
C MET A 1 -17.04 -17.21 38.42
N SER A 2 -16.96 -17.68 37.20
CA SER A 2 -15.82 -17.47 36.30
C SER A 2 -15.68 -16.01 35.83
N GLN A 3 -14.47 -15.48 35.98
CA GLN A 3 -14.01 -14.26 35.31
C GLN A 3 -13.74 -14.58 33.82
N TYR A 4 -14.79 -14.87 33.04
CA TYR A 4 -14.68 -15.09 31.58
C TYR A 4 -14.86 -13.82 30.75
N ILE A 5 -14.83 -12.64 31.36
CA ILE A 5 -14.78 -11.35 30.65
C ILE A 5 -13.38 -10.74 30.83
N GLY A 6 -12.35 -11.55 30.58
CA GLY A 6 -10.96 -11.10 30.55
C GLY A 6 -10.54 -10.94 29.10
N ARG A 7 -10.54 -9.69 28.61
CA ARG A 7 -9.95 -9.23 27.34
C ARG A 7 -10.27 -10.10 26.12
N ILE A 8 -11.33 -9.74 25.41
CA ILE A 8 -11.43 -10.07 24.00
C ILE A 8 -10.44 -9.12 23.31
N ASP A 9 -9.23 -9.60 23.05
CA ASP A 9 -8.33 -8.92 22.13
C ASP A 9 -8.93 -9.06 20.71
N PRO A 10 -9.02 -7.99 19.92
CA PRO A 10 -9.48 -8.11 18.54
C PRO A 10 -8.59 -9.09 17.77
N GLU A 11 -9.17 -9.85 16.84
CA GLU A 11 -8.39 -10.72 15.96
C GLU A 11 -7.72 -9.88 14.86
N ASP A 12 -8.46 -8.93 14.28
CA ASP A 12 -8.01 -8.08 13.19
C ASP A 12 -8.41 -6.60 13.38
N VAL A 13 -7.67 -5.71 12.74
CA VAL A 13 -7.91 -4.26 12.66
C VAL A 13 -8.14 -3.89 11.20
N ARG A 14 -9.17 -3.08 10.95
CA ARG A 14 -9.51 -2.61 9.62
C ARG A 14 -9.19 -1.14 9.43
N PHE A 15 -8.62 -0.83 8.28
CA PHE A 15 -8.32 0.51 7.82
C PHE A 15 -9.06 0.76 6.51
N LEU A 16 -9.52 2.00 6.35
CA LEU A 16 -9.95 2.52 5.07
C LEU A 16 -8.84 3.46 4.60
N MET A 17 -8.36 3.25 3.38
CA MET A 17 -7.31 4.06 2.78
C MET A 17 -7.76 4.55 1.42
N ASP A 18 -7.87 5.85 1.26
CA ASP A 18 -8.20 6.45 -0.02
C ASP A 18 -7.03 6.30 -0.99
N LEU A 19 -7.30 6.12 -2.29
CA LEU A 19 -6.23 6.06 -3.29
C LEU A 19 -5.44 7.38 -3.39
N SER A 20 -6.08 8.51 -3.07
CA SER A 20 -5.43 9.80 -2.93
C SER A 20 -4.46 9.83 -1.75
N GLU A 21 -4.88 9.32 -0.60
CA GLU A 21 -4.02 9.17 0.58
C GLU A 21 -2.84 8.22 0.28
N PHE A 22 -3.10 7.09 -0.38
CA PHE A 22 -2.05 6.18 -0.80
C PHE A 22 -1.06 6.83 -1.76
N LYS A 23 -1.55 7.65 -2.70
CA LYS A 23 -0.70 8.46 -3.59
C LYS A 23 0.19 9.42 -2.82
N GLU A 24 -0.32 10.06 -1.77
CA GLU A 24 0.46 10.95 -0.91
C GLU A 24 1.58 10.20 -0.20
N PHE A 25 1.28 9.04 0.40
CA PHE A 25 2.30 8.18 1.02
C PHE A 25 3.41 7.78 0.04
N VAL A 26 3.04 7.27 -1.15
CA VAL A 26 4.01 6.92 -2.19
C VAL A 26 4.86 8.13 -2.59
N THR A 27 4.22 9.28 -2.74
CA THR A 27 4.89 10.54 -3.11
C THR A 27 5.92 10.97 -2.07
N ASP A 28 5.62 10.76 -0.78
CA ASP A 28 6.53 11.06 0.31
C ASP A 28 7.68 10.05 0.39
N MET A 29 7.41 8.76 0.16
CA MET A 29 8.44 7.71 0.11
C MET A 29 9.45 7.92 -1.03
N LEU A 30 9.02 8.49 -2.17
CA LEU A 30 9.92 8.85 -3.27
C LEU A 30 10.99 9.88 -2.85
N GLY A 31 10.71 10.69 -1.82
CA GLY A 31 11.66 11.66 -1.29
C GLY A 31 12.27 12.56 -2.37
N GLY A 32 13.58 12.48 -2.55
CA GLY A 32 14.31 13.25 -3.57
C GLY A 32 13.89 12.95 -5.02
N ALA A 33 13.29 11.78 -5.27
CA ALA A 33 12.82 11.38 -6.60
C ALA A 33 11.41 11.91 -6.94
N ARG A 34 10.69 12.52 -5.99
CA ARG A 34 9.33 13.05 -6.18
C ARG A 34 9.20 13.99 -7.39
N GLY A 35 10.23 14.78 -7.67
CA GLY A 35 10.24 15.74 -8.78
C GLY A 35 10.61 15.13 -10.13
N LEU A 36 10.95 13.84 -10.17
CA LEU A 36 11.42 13.16 -11.38
C LEU A 36 10.28 12.41 -12.08
N VAL A 37 9.28 11.96 -11.30
CA VAL A 37 8.21 11.07 -11.77
C VAL A 37 6.83 11.61 -11.43
N ASN A 38 5.88 11.34 -12.32
CA ASN A 38 4.46 11.42 -12.03
C ASN A 38 4.00 10.08 -11.45
N VAL A 39 3.30 10.16 -10.32
CA VAL A 39 2.72 8.99 -9.64
C VAL A 39 1.25 8.85 -10.06
N GLU A 40 0.92 7.68 -10.57
CA GLU A 40 -0.45 7.24 -10.84
C GLU A 40 -0.73 6.01 -9.99
N ILE A 41 -1.88 6.00 -9.31
CA ILE A 41 -2.32 4.90 -8.46
C ILE A 41 -3.50 4.25 -9.16
N ASP A 42 -3.46 2.93 -9.22
CA ASP A 42 -4.53 2.08 -9.74
C ASP A 42 -4.58 0.80 -8.92
N TYR A 43 -5.45 -0.13 -9.29
CA TYR A 43 -5.51 -1.47 -8.70
C TYR A 43 -5.97 -2.50 -9.72
N GLU A 44 -5.54 -3.74 -9.52
CA GLU A 44 -5.99 -4.88 -10.31
C GLU A 44 -6.79 -5.84 -9.41
N ILE A 45 -7.95 -6.26 -9.92
CA ILE A 45 -8.76 -7.32 -9.30
C ILE A 45 -8.48 -8.62 -10.04
N ILE A 46 -7.92 -9.59 -9.32
CA ILE A 46 -7.58 -10.91 -9.83
C ILE A 46 -8.55 -11.93 -9.22
N GLU A 47 -9.39 -12.52 -10.06
CA GLU A 47 -10.26 -13.62 -9.66
C GLU A 47 -9.44 -14.93 -9.63
N GLU A 48 -9.29 -15.53 -8.46
CA GLU A 48 -8.64 -16.84 -8.33
C GLU A 48 -9.62 -18.00 -8.57
N GLN A 49 -9.08 -19.15 -8.99
CA GLN A 49 -9.88 -20.33 -9.36
C GLN A 49 -10.74 -20.90 -8.22
N ALA A 50 -10.46 -20.51 -6.97
CA ALA A 50 -11.22 -20.90 -5.79
C ALA A 50 -12.43 -19.99 -5.49
N GLY A 51 -12.63 -18.91 -6.26
CA GLY A 51 -13.64 -17.89 -6.01
C GLY A 51 -13.20 -16.80 -5.03
N ASP A 52 -11.93 -16.82 -4.61
CA ASP A 52 -11.32 -15.74 -3.85
C ASP A 52 -10.90 -14.62 -4.80
N THR A 53 -11.07 -13.37 -4.36
CA THR A 53 -10.68 -12.18 -5.11
C THR A 53 -9.44 -11.58 -4.48
N LEU A 54 -8.36 -11.49 -5.24
CA LEU A 54 -7.14 -10.80 -4.82
C LEU A 54 -7.14 -9.39 -5.42
N ILE A 55 -6.95 -8.40 -4.57
CA ILE A 55 -6.83 -7.00 -4.99
C ILE A 55 -5.38 -6.59 -4.83
N ARG A 56 -4.75 -6.18 -5.94
CA ARG A 56 -3.37 -5.70 -5.94
C ARG A 56 -3.32 -4.20 -6.20
N PRO A 57 -2.68 -3.43 -5.31
CA PRO A 57 -2.44 -2.01 -5.55
C PRO A 57 -1.37 -1.86 -6.64
N MET A 58 -1.54 -0.88 -7.52
CA MET A 58 -0.60 -0.58 -8.59
C MET A 58 -0.10 0.85 -8.44
N VAL A 59 1.22 0.99 -8.46
CA VAL A 59 1.90 2.30 -8.45
C VAL A 59 2.65 2.44 -9.76
N LEU A 60 2.06 3.23 -10.67
CA LEU A 60 2.62 3.54 -11.97
C LEU A 60 3.47 4.81 -11.83
N LEU A 61 4.70 4.72 -12.31
CA LEU A 61 5.66 5.83 -12.29
C LEU A 61 5.99 6.21 -13.72
N ASN A 62 5.63 7.43 -14.10
CA ASN A 62 5.88 7.97 -15.44
C ASN A 62 6.95 9.06 -15.35
N GLU A 63 7.98 9.01 -16.19
CA GLU A 63 9.01 10.07 -16.20
C GLU A 63 8.43 11.43 -16.62
N ILE A 64 8.78 12.49 -15.88
CA ILE A 64 8.34 13.87 -16.21
C ILE A 64 9.19 14.45 -17.35
N SER A 65 10.46 14.06 -17.42
CA SER A 65 11.42 14.47 -18.45
C SER A 65 12.44 13.36 -18.69
N ARG A 66 13.31 13.51 -19.70
CA ARG A 66 14.32 12.48 -20.03
C ARG A 66 15.18 12.15 -18.81
N PHE A 67 14.99 10.95 -18.25
CA PHE A 67 15.77 10.43 -17.14
C PHE A 67 17.26 10.37 -17.48
N THR A 68 18.08 10.98 -16.62
CA THR A 68 19.52 10.68 -16.59
C THR A 68 19.80 9.42 -15.77
N GLU A 69 21.03 8.92 -15.84
CA GLU A 69 21.45 7.79 -15.01
C GLU A 69 21.44 8.14 -13.50
N GLU A 70 21.72 9.39 -13.16
CA GLU A 70 21.66 9.90 -11.78
C GLU A 70 20.23 9.92 -11.25
N ASP A 71 19.27 10.35 -12.08
CA ASP A 71 17.84 10.34 -11.76
C ASP A 71 17.33 8.91 -11.52
N ARG A 72 17.75 7.98 -12.38
CA ARG A 72 17.45 6.55 -12.24
C ARG A 72 17.99 5.98 -10.93
N HIS A 73 19.23 6.31 -10.57
CA HIS A 73 19.81 5.86 -9.31
C HIS A 73 19.07 6.44 -8.10
N THR A 74 18.69 7.72 -8.16
CA THR A 74 17.92 8.39 -7.12
C THR A 74 16.57 7.71 -6.91
N LEU A 75 15.84 7.39 -7.98
CA LEU A 75 14.59 6.65 -7.90
C LEU A 75 14.77 5.23 -7.34
N LEU A 76 15.78 4.50 -7.82
CA LEU A 76 16.05 3.15 -7.31
C LEU A 76 16.41 3.15 -5.82
N SER A 77 17.06 4.21 -5.33
CA SER A 77 17.40 4.36 -3.91
C SER A 77 16.18 4.52 -3.00
N SER A 78 15.05 5.01 -3.53
CA SER A 78 13.79 5.09 -2.78
C SER A 78 12.99 3.78 -2.80
N GLY A 79 13.55 2.70 -3.36
CA GLY A 79 12.90 1.39 -3.47
C GLY A 79 11.93 1.24 -4.65
N PHE A 80 11.69 2.33 -5.38
CA PHE A 80 10.78 2.39 -6.52
C PHE A 80 11.52 2.24 -7.86
N SER A 81 10.80 1.87 -8.91
CA SER A 81 11.36 1.81 -10.26
C SER A 81 10.31 1.99 -11.34
N ILE A 82 10.64 2.74 -12.40
CA ILE A 82 9.81 2.91 -13.60
C ILE A 82 9.80 1.63 -14.45
N ASP A 83 10.93 0.89 -14.49
CA ASP A 83 11.02 -0.32 -15.33
C ASP A 83 10.39 -1.55 -14.65
N ARG A 84 9.92 -1.41 -13.42
CA ARG A 84 9.32 -2.47 -12.63
C ARG A 84 7.81 -2.50 -12.87
N GLU A 85 7.23 -3.69 -12.82
CA GLU A 85 5.78 -3.85 -12.92
C GLU A 85 5.07 -3.05 -11.81
N PRO A 86 4.00 -2.29 -12.13
CA PRO A 86 3.38 -1.36 -11.18
C PRO A 86 2.92 -1.99 -9.87
N TYR A 87 2.43 -3.24 -9.91
CA TYR A 87 2.03 -3.95 -8.70
C TYR A 87 3.20 -4.17 -7.73
N LYS A 88 4.44 -4.35 -8.21
CA LYS A 88 5.59 -4.50 -7.31
C LYS A 88 5.95 -3.19 -6.59
N ASN A 89 5.66 -2.05 -7.20
CA ASN A 89 5.79 -0.76 -6.54
C ASN A 89 4.65 -0.55 -5.54
N GLY A 90 3.44 -1.00 -5.87
CA GLY A 90 2.29 -1.00 -4.97
C GLY A 90 2.50 -1.88 -3.74
N ASP A 91 2.91 -3.13 -3.94
CA ASP A 91 3.24 -4.09 -2.88
C ASP A 91 4.32 -3.51 -1.94
N TYR A 92 5.38 -2.96 -2.52
CA TYR A 92 6.45 -2.30 -1.74
C TYR A 92 5.91 -1.15 -0.88
N ALA A 93 5.10 -0.27 -1.46
CA ALA A 93 4.54 0.87 -0.74
C ALA A 93 3.62 0.42 0.41
N MET A 94 2.73 -0.54 0.17
CA MET A 94 1.87 -1.09 1.22
C MET A 94 2.67 -1.79 2.32
N GLU A 95 3.72 -2.53 1.98
CA GLU A 95 4.62 -3.14 2.97
C GLU A 95 5.31 -2.08 3.86
N GLN A 96 5.64 -0.90 3.30
CA GLN A 96 6.19 0.19 4.11
C GLN A 96 5.15 0.83 5.04
N ILE A 97 3.86 0.87 4.66
CA ILE A 97 2.80 1.50 5.46
C ILE A 97 2.29 0.54 6.55
N PHE A 98 2.03 -0.71 6.18
CA PHE A 98 1.31 -1.67 7.01
C PHE A 98 2.18 -2.86 7.47
N GLY A 99 3.42 -2.95 7.01
CA GLY A 99 4.27 -4.12 7.22
C GLY A 99 3.92 -5.29 6.29
N THR A 100 4.48 -6.47 6.55
CA THR A 100 4.34 -7.64 5.65
C THR A 100 3.00 -8.38 5.78
N TYR A 101 2.22 -8.08 6.80
CA TYR A 101 1.03 -8.86 7.17
C TYR A 101 -0.25 -8.03 7.04
N TYR A 102 -0.53 -7.58 5.82
CA TYR A 102 -1.78 -6.91 5.47
C TYR A 102 -2.50 -7.69 4.37
N THR A 103 -3.81 -7.50 4.31
CA THR A 103 -4.67 -8.00 3.24
C THR A 103 -5.59 -6.89 2.77
N ILE A 104 -5.67 -6.65 1.46
CA ILE A 104 -6.70 -5.78 0.87
C ILE A 104 -7.93 -6.64 0.63
N LEU A 105 -8.99 -6.39 1.40
CA LEU A 105 -10.25 -7.14 1.31
C LEU A 105 -11.13 -6.67 0.16
N GLU A 106 -11.15 -5.35 -0.06
CA GLU A 106 -12.03 -4.73 -1.05
C GLU A 106 -11.41 -3.43 -1.58
N ALA A 107 -11.73 -3.09 -2.82
CA ALA A 107 -11.51 -1.80 -3.44
C ALA A 107 -12.87 -1.30 -3.91
N THR A 108 -13.31 -0.17 -3.36
CA THR A 108 -14.64 0.39 -3.63
C THR A 108 -14.46 1.78 -4.23
N GLU A 109 -15.26 2.10 -5.24
CA GLU A 109 -15.34 3.44 -5.84
C GLU A 109 -16.64 4.12 -5.44
N ASP A 110 -16.55 5.34 -4.92
CA ASP A 110 -17.68 6.20 -4.60
C ASP A 110 -17.55 7.60 -5.24
N GLU A 111 -18.39 8.55 -4.80
CA GLU A 111 -18.40 9.92 -5.33
C GLU A 111 -17.15 10.73 -4.95
N ASP A 112 -16.44 10.35 -3.88
CA ASP A 112 -15.27 11.03 -3.34
C ASP A 112 -13.95 10.40 -3.85
N GLY A 113 -13.99 9.16 -4.32
CA GLY A 113 -12.87 8.48 -4.98
C GLY A 113 -12.91 6.97 -4.77
N ALA A 114 -11.81 6.31 -5.14
CA ALA A 114 -11.63 4.90 -4.78
C ALA A 114 -10.92 4.79 -3.43
N PHE A 115 -11.26 3.78 -2.65
CA PHE A 115 -10.57 3.44 -1.41
C PHE A 115 -10.39 1.92 -1.24
N PHE A 116 -9.37 1.54 -0.48
CA PHE A 116 -9.11 0.18 -0.06
C PHE A 116 -9.66 -0.08 1.34
N THR A 117 -10.28 -1.24 1.51
CA THR A 117 -10.52 -1.84 2.84
C THR A 117 -9.37 -2.79 3.15
N ILE A 118 -8.55 -2.43 4.14
CA ILE A 118 -7.31 -3.14 4.47
C ILE A 118 -7.48 -3.77 5.86
N GLU A 119 -7.09 -5.03 5.99
CA GLU A 119 -7.12 -5.79 7.23
C GLU A 119 -5.70 -6.15 7.67
N LEU A 120 -5.41 -5.92 8.95
CA LEU A 120 -4.17 -6.31 9.60
C LEU A 120 -4.47 -7.15 10.84
N PRO A 121 -3.78 -8.29 11.07
CA PRO A 121 -3.93 -9.02 12.31
C PRO A 121 -3.52 -8.17 13.51
N TYR A 122 -4.36 -8.12 14.54
CA TYR A 122 -4.21 -7.19 15.67
C TYR A 122 -2.88 -7.34 16.40
N HIS A 123 -2.36 -8.56 16.50
CA HIS A 123 -1.07 -8.84 17.10
C HIS A 123 0.09 -8.20 16.32
N HIS A 124 0.00 -8.10 15.00
CA HIS A 124 0.96 -7.36 14.17
C HIS A 124 0.76 -5.84 14.33
N PHE A 125 -0.49 -5.37 14.36
CA PHE A 125 -0.79 -3.95 14.60
C PHE A 125 -0.18 -3.41 15.91
N ILE A 126 -0.31 -4.14 17.02
CA ILE A 126 0.29 -3.70 18.31
C ILE A 126 1.82 -3.65 18.22
N ILE A 127 2.44 -4.59 17.51
CA ILE A 127 3.90 -4.62 17.36
C ILE A 127 4.38 -3.42 16.58
N GLU A 128 3.74 -3.09 15.44
CA GLU A 128 4.11 -1.91 14.65
C GLU A 128 3.85 -0.61 15.42
N ARG A 129 2.69 -0.48 16.09
CA ARG A 129 2.35 0.71 16.87
C ARG A 129 3.35 1.01 18.01
N ASN A 130 4.00 0.00 18.57
CA ASN A 130 4.95 0.18 19.66
C ASN A 130 6.39 0.47 19.19
N LYS A 131 6.63 0.54 17.86
CA LYS A 131 7.94 0.92 17.29
C LYS A 131 8.08 2.43 17.07
N ASP A 132 6.97 3.16 17.00
CA ASP A 132 6.90 4.63 16.97
C ASP A 132 6.94 5.25 18.38
#